data_AF-A0A966R626-F1
#
_entry.id   AF-A0A966R626-F1
#
_cell.length_a   1.000
_cell.length_b   1.000
_cell.length_c   1.000
_cell.angle_alpha   90.00
_cell.angle_beta   90.00
_cell.angle_gamma   90.00
#
_symmetry.space_group_name_H-M   'P 1'
#
loop_
_entity.id
_entity.type
_entity.pdbx_description
1 polymer ?
#
loop_
_entity_poly.entity_id
_entity_poly.type
_entity_poly.pdbx_seq_one_letter_code
_entity_poly.pdbx_strand_id
1 'polypeptide(L)'
;MPSIKISSLPVGAADPNAILIINNAGNTQTQRVTAGAIAALSGPVHSVAGRTGAVAITSADISNFNTAVAVVAGTASPVVSVNGATGAVSLNATTIGAAPASHSHNSTAVTDFVTAVATGERWTTVTISNSVISTVADVYRLTSSTNTELRGITNAVRDGSTRATFVNVGVNNVTFVHNHSTDSAAFLCPGGVNFALGENQWAHGRYDPTSQRWRVVPNCCGGT
;
A
#
# COMPACT_ATOMS: atom_id res chain seq x y z
N MET A 1 -79.57 -24.01 27.64
CA MET A 1 -79.47 -23.57 29.05
C MET A 1 -79.66 -22.06 29.07
N PRO A 2 -80.54 -21.49 29.91
CA PRO A 2 -80.74 -20.05 29.93
C PRO A 2 -79.45 -19.34 30.36
N SER A 3 -79.04 -18.33 29.57
CA SER A 3 -77.84 -17.54 29.86
C SER A 3 -78.09 -16.65 31.08
N ILE A 4 -77.30 -16.84 32.13
CA ILE A 4 -77.31 -15.98 33.31
C ILE A 4 -76.52 -14.71 32.99
N LYS A 5 -77.16 -13.53 33.06
CA LYS A 5 -76.50 -12.23 32.92
C LYS A 5 -76.20 -11.65 34.30
N ILE A 6 -74.94 -11.39 34.60
CA ILE A 6 -74.51 -10.61 35.77
C ILE A 6 -74.35 -9.16 35.30
N SER A 7 -75.28 -8.28 35.69
CA SER A 7 -75.35 -6.89 35.19
C SER A 7 -74.38 -5.93 35.87
N SER A 8 -73.88 -6.27 37.06
CA SER A 8 -72.83 -5.52 37.75
C SER A 8 -72.19 -6.36 38.86
N LEU A 9 -70.89 -6.16 39.08
CA LEU A 9 -70.23 -6.64 40.29
C LEU A 9 -70.28 -5.52 41.35
N PRO A 10 -70.43 -5.85 42.64
CA PRO A 10 -70.32 -4.87 43.71
C PRO A 10 -68.96 -4.16 43.62
N VAL A 11 -68.96 -2.83 43.64
CA VAL A 11 -67.73 -2.02 43.73
C VAL A 11 -67.40 -1.77 45.21
N GLY A 12 -66.33 -2.37 45.71
CA GLY A 12 -65.90 -2.26 47.11
C GLY A 12 -64.89 -3.33 47.51
N ALA A 13 -64.29 -3.20 48.70
CA ALA A 13 -63.40 -4.23 49.26
C ALA A 13 -64.15 -5.58 49.35
N ALA A 14 -63.52 -6.64 48.84
CA ALA A 14 -64.14 -7.97 48.79
C ALA A 14 -64.42 -8.47 50.22
N ASP A 15 -65.70 -8.46 50.62
CA ASP A 15 -66.13 -9.25 51.78
C ASP A 15 -66.14 -10.72 51.34
N PRO A 16 -65.31 -11.60 51.95
CA PRO A 16 -65.25 -13.02 51.61
C PRO A 16 -66.59 -13.75 51.83
N ASN A 17 -67.52 -13.15 52.60
CA ASN A 17 -68.86 -13.66 52.84
C ASN A 17 -69.94 -12.99 51.99
N ALA A 18 -69.59 -12.08 51.07
CA ALA A 18 -70.56 -11.45 50.17
C ALA A 18 -71.24 -12.52 49.30
N ILE A 19 -72.56 -12.59 49.39
CA ILE A 19 -73.40 -13.45 48.57
C ILE A 19 -73.89 -12.62 47.38
N LEU A 20 -73.44 -12.97 46.17
CA LEU A 20 -74.04 -12.42 44.96
C LEU A 20 -75.37 -13.14 44.71
N ILE A 21 -76.47 -12.42 44.89
CA ILE A 21 -77.82 -12.93 44.62
C ILE A 21 -78.10 -12.77 43.13
N ILE A 22 -78.10 -13.88 42.40
CA ILE A 22 -78.54 -13.91 41.00
C ILE A 22 -79.96 -14.45 40.97
N ASN A 23 -80.93 -13.58 40.70
CA ASN A 23 -82.33 -14.00 40.50
C ASN A 23 -82.55 -14.35 39.03
N ASN A 24 -83.16 -15.51 38.74
CA ASN A 24 -83.71 -15.77 37.41
C ASN A 24 -84.97 -14.90 37.17
N ALA A 25 -85.47 -14.81 35.93
CA ALA A 25 -86.64 -14.00 35.57
C ALA A 25 -87.92 -14.27 36.41
N GLY A 26 -88.00 -15.43 37.08
CA GLY A 26 -89.06 -15.80 38.03
C GLY A 26 -88.73 -15.59 39.52
N ASN A 27 -87.60 -14.96 39.86
CA ASN A 27 -87.16 -14.65 41.23
C ASN A 27 -87.02 -15.87 42.18
N THR A 28 -86.91 -17.11 41.67
CA THR A 28 -87.10 -18.33 42.48
C THR A 28 -85.85 -19.19 42.72
N GLN A 29 -84.67 -18.82 42.20
CA GLN A 29 -83.42 -19.53 42.51
C GLN A 29 -82.33 -18.55 42.92
N THR A 30 -81.76 -18.78 44.11
CA THR A 30 -80.57 -18.08 44.61
C THR A 30 -79.37 -18.98 44.38
N GLN A 31 -78.58 -18.74 43.32
CA GLN A 31 -77.32 -19.45 43.13
C GLN A 31 -76.22 -18.70 43.92
N ARG A 32 -75.67 -19.34 44.95
CA ARG A 32 -74.67 -18.74 45.84
C ARG A 32 -73.32 -18.70 45.11
N VAL A 33 -72.92 -17.56 44.57
CA VAL A 33 -71.56 -17.33 44.06
C VAL A 33 -70.74 -16.68 45.17
N THR A 34 -69.77 -17.42 45.72
CA THR A 34 -68.89 -16.90 46.78
C THR A 34 -67.86 -15.95 46.19
N ALA A 35 -67.56 -14.84 46.87
CA ALA A 35 -66.59 -13.82 46.41
C ALA A 35 -65.20 -14.38 46.05
N GLY A 36 -64.77 -15.50 46.67
CA GLY A 36 -63.54 -16.20 46.30
C GLY A 36 -63.51 -16.73 44.86
N ALA A 37 -64.66 -17.06 44.28
CA ALA A 37 -64.76 -17.45 42.87
C ALA A 37 -64.55 -16.25 41.91
N ILE A 38 -64.84 -15.03 42.37
CA ILE A 38 -64.69 -13.79 41.61
C ILE A 38 -63.26 -13.24 41.75
N ALA A 39 -62.63 -13.39 42.91
CA ALA A 39 -61.22 -13.02 43.10
C ALA A 39 -60.27 -13.86 42.23
N ALA A 40 -60.63 -15.11 41.91
CA ALA A 40 -59.90 -15.94 40.94
C ALA A 40 -59.95 -15.42 39.48
N LEU A 41 -60.83 -14.43 39.21
CA LEU A 41 -60.97 -13.72 37.94
C LEU A 41 -60.32 -12.31 37.97
N SER A 42 -59.45 -12.01 38.93
CA SER A 42 -58.72 -10.73 38.99
C SER A 42 -57.25 -10.89 38.62
N GLY A 43 -56.92 -10.62 37.36
CA GLY A 43 -55.58 -10.62 36.76
C GLY A 43 -55.68 -10.22 35.28
N PRO A 44 -54.68 -9.57 34.64
CA PRO A 44 -54.82 -9.08 33.27
C PRO A 44 -55.13 -10.16 32.22
N VAL A 45 -54.74 -11.41 32.48
CA VAL A 45 -54.99 -12.57 31.62
C VAL A 45 -55.25 -13.80 32.49
N HIS A 46 -56.45 -14.38 32.43
CA HIS A 46 -56.79 -15.64 33.14
C HIS A 46 -56.54 -16.88 32.31
N SER A 47 -56.65 -16.74 30.99
CA SER A 47 -56.38 -17.82 30.06
C SER A 47 -55.82 -17.29 28.75
N VAL A 48 -54.94 -18.08 28.16
CA VAL A 48 -54.48 -17.88 26.79
C VAL A 48 -54.99 -19.08 25.98
N ALA A 49 -55.84 -18.82 24.98
CA ALA A 49 -56.49 -19.84 24.15
C ALA A 49 -57.16 -20.98 24.96
N GLY A 50 -57.82 -20.66 26.08
CA GLY A 50 -58.55 -21.63 26.91
C GLY A 50 -57.70 -22.39 27.94
N ARG A 51 -56.39 -22.11 28.06
CA ARG A 51 -55.51 -22.70 29.08
C ARG A 51 -55.40 -21.78 30.28
N THR A 52 -55.60 -22.30 31.49
CA THR A 52 -55.38 -21.60 32.77
C THR A 52 -54.13 -22.14 33.48
N GLY A 53 -53.56 -21.41 34.44
CA GLY A 53 -52.34 -21.81 35.16
C GLY A 53 -51.04 -21.43 34.44
N ALA A 54 -49.96 -22.17 34.69
CA ALA A 54 -48.66 -21.92 34.06
C ALA A 54 -48.71 -22.21 32.55
N VAL A 55 -48.57 -21.16 31.73
CA VAL A 55 -48.58 -21.26 30.28
C VAL A 55 -47.14 -21.35 29.78
N ALA A 56 -46.73 -22.53 29.31
CA ALA A 56 -45.50 -22.69 28.55
C ALA A 56 -45.78 -22.40 27.07
N ILE A 57 -45.13 -21.38 26.54
CA ILE A 57 -45.13 -21.06 25.10
C ILE A 57 -43.86 -21.68 24.50
N THR A 58 -44.04 -22.47 23.46
CA THR A 58 -42.98 -23.09 22.68
C THR A 58 -42.85 -22.42 21.32
N SER A 59 -41.82 -22.77 20.55
CA SER A 59 -41.69 -22.30 19.17
C SER A 59 -42.86 -22.71 18.27
N ALA A 60 -43.60 -23.77 18.62
CA ALA A 60 -44.78 -24.21 17.87
C ALA A 60 -45.99 -23.26 18.03
N ASP A 61 -46.01 -22.47 19.11
CA ASP A 61 -47.12 -21.56 19.41
C ASP A 61 -46.97 -20.20 18.69
N ILE A 62 -45.82 -19.93 18.09
CA ILE A 62 -45.51 -18.69 17.38
C ILE A 62 -45.53 -18.97 15.89
N SER A 63 -46.53 -18.43 15.18
CA SER A 63 -46.61 -18.57 13.73
C SER A 63 -45.33 -18.05 13.06
N ASN A 64 -44.83 -18.80 12.08
CA ASN A 64 -43.62 -18.47 11.31
C ASN A 64 -42.31 -18.40 12.11
N PHE A 65 -42.24 -18.90 13.35
CA PHE A 65 -41.00 -18.89 14.14
C PHE A 65 -39.82 -19.56 13.41
N ASN A 66 -40.04 -20.77 12.87
CA ASN A 66 -39.00 -21.49 12.12
C ASN A 66 -38.55 -20.74 10.85
N THR A 67 -39.48 -20.04 10.19
CA THR A 67 -39.17 -19.23 8.99
C THR A 67 -38.30 -18.03 9.35
N ALA A 68 -38.62 -17.33 10.45
CA ALA A 68 -37.82 -16.19 10.90
C ALA A 68 -36.40 -16.60 11.32
N VAL A 69 -36.27 -17.73 12.03
CA VAL A 69 -34.96 -18.30 12.40
C VAL A 69 -34.15 -18.67 11.15
N ALA A 70 -34.79 -19.26 10.13
CA ALA A 70 -34.12 -19.59 8.88
C ALA A 70 -33.65 -18.35 8.10
N VAL A 71 -34.39 -17.23 8.15
CA VAL A 71 -33.97 -15.97 7.53
C VAL A 71 -32.74 -15.39 8.23
N VAL A 72 -32.70 -15.36 9.56
CA VAL A 72 -31.54 -14.85 10.31
C VAL A 72 -30.32 -15.76 10.15
N ALA A 73 -30.51 -17.08 10.10
CA ALA A 73 -29.44 -18.02 9.80
C ALA A 73 -28.98 -17.95 8.33
N GLY A 74 -29.87 -17.56 7.42
CA GLY A 74 -29.65 -17.46 5.97
C GLY A 74 -29.12 -16.10 5.50
N THR A 75 -29.15 -15.05 6.33
CA THR A 75 -28.41 -13.80 6.10
C THR A 75 -26.93 -14.03 6.37
N ALA A 76 -26.32 -14.91 5.58
CA ALA A 76 -24.89 -14.98 5.39
C ALA A 76 -24.38 -13.59 4.99
N SER A 77 -23.22 -13.20 5.55
CA SER A 77 -22.48 -12.00 5.22
C SER A 77 -22.51 -11.66 3.71
N PRO A 78 -22.31 -10.38 3.33
CA PRO A 78 -22.32 -9.93 1.92
C PRO A 78 -21.48 -10.78 0.94
N VAL A 79 -20.53 -11.55 1.46
CA VAL A 79 -19.75 -12.55 0.73
C VAL A 79 -20.21 -13.95 1.13
N VAL A 80 -20.98 -14.61 0.26
CA VAL A 80 -21.44 -16.00 0.45
C VAL A 80 -20.36 -17.00 0.03
N SER A 81 -19.52 -16.64 -0.93
CA SER A 81 -18.37 -17.44 -1.36
C SER A 81 -17.27 -16.58 -1.96
N VAL A 82 -16.04 -17.09 -1.94
CA VAL A 82 -14.91 -16.57 -2.71
C VAL A 82 -14.43 -17.71 -3.61
N ASN A 83 -14.56 -17.54 -4.93
CA ASN A 83 -14.17 -18.56 -5.92
C ASN A 83 -14.78 -19.96 -5.65
N GLY A 84 -16.04 -20.02 -5.23
CA GLY A 84 -16.76 -21.27 -4.94
C GLY A 84 -16.54 -21.85 -3.54
N ALA A 85 -15.63 -21.30 -2.73
CA ALA A 85 -15.45 -21.70 -1.34
C ALA A 85 -16.47 -21.01 -0.42
N THR A 86 -17.17 -21.78 0.40
CA THR A 86 -18.12 -21.31 1.43
C THR A 86 -17.54 -21.54 2.84
N GLY A 87 -18.06 -20.87 3.86
CA GLY A 87 -17.60 -21.03 5.25
C GLY A 87 -16.34 -20.20 5.58
N ALA A 88 -15.40 -20.77 6.36
CA ALA A 88 -14.17 -20.09 6.73
C ALA A 88 -13.22 -19.99 5.53
N VAL A 89 -13.16 -18.81 4.91
CA VAL A 89 -12.32 -18.55 3.73
C VAL A 89 -10.90 -18.20 4.15
N SER A 90 -9.95 -19.08 3.84
CA SER A 90 -8.52 -18.76 3.89
C SER A 90 -8.10 -18.13 2.56
N LEU A 91 -7.61 -16.89 2.59
CA LEU A 91 -7.18 -16.16 1.39
C LEU A 91 -5.73 -16.55 1.04
N ASN A 92 -5.58 -17.36 0.00
CA ASN A 92 -4.33 -17.64 -0.70
C ASN A 92 -4.48 -17.38 -2.21
N ALA A 93 -3.36 -17.39 -2.94
CA ALA A 93 -3.33 -17.10 -4.38
C ALA A 93 -4.36 -17.93 -5.18
N THR A 94 -4.46 -19.23 -4.89
CA THR A 94 -5.41 -20.15 -5.52
C THR A 94 -6.87 -19.76 -5.23
N THR A 95 -7.20 -19.40 -3.99
CA THR A 95 -8.57 -19.05 -3.60
C THR A 95 -9.06 -17.71 -4.15
N ILE A 96 -8.17 -16.78 -4.47
CA ILE A 96 -8.55 -15.47 -5.05
C ILE A 96 -8.53 -15.47 -6.59
N GLY A 97 -8.28 -16.63 -7.22
CA GLY A 97 -8.12 -16.71 -8.68
C GLY A 97 -6.89 -15.95 -9.20
N ALA A 98 -6.00 -15.51 -8.31
CA ALA A 98 -4.72 -14.97 -8.69
C ALA A 98 -3.81 -16.15 -8.99
N ALA A 99 -3.56 -16.41 -10.27
CA ALA A 99 -2.33 -17.10 -10.65
C ALA A 99 -1.19 -16.44 -9.85
N PRO A 100 -0.26 -17.20 -9.23
CA PRO A 100 0.88 -16.59 -8.54
C PRO A 100 1.44 -15.55 -9.49
N ALA A 101 1.43 -14.28 -9.07
CA ALA A 101 1.66 -13.14 -9.94
C ALA A 101 3.13 -13.12 -10.38
N SER A 102 3.50 -14.07 -11.24
CA SER A 102 4.66 -14.03 -12.10
C SER A 102 4.36 -12.96 -13.12
N HIS A 103 4.53 -11.71 -12.71
CA HIS A 103 4.57 -10.60 -13.63
C HIS A 103 5.99 -10.53 -14.18
N SER A 104 6.11 -10.71 -15.49
CA SER A 104 7.38 -10.48 -16.16
C SER A 104 7.63 -8.98 -16.22
N HIS A 105 8.76 -8.54 -15.70
CA HIS A 105 9.26 -7.22 -16.00
C HIS A 105 9.56 -7.18 -17.50
N ASN A 106 9.03 -6.16 -18.19
CA ASN A 106 9.39 -5.92 -19.58
C ASN A 106 10.92 -5.84 -19.67
N SER A 107 11.53 -6.77 -20.40
CA SER A 107 12.98 -6.85 -20.56
C SER A 107 13.55 -5.56 -21.12
N THR A 108 12.78 -4.78 -21.89
CA THR A 108 13.19 -3.45 -22.37
C THR A 108 13.37 -2.45 -21.22
N ALA A 109 12.45 -2.42 -20.25
CA ALA A 109 12.57 -1.50 -19.10
C ALA A 109 13.78 -1.85 -18.21
N VAL A 110 14.10 -3.14 -18.09
CA VAL A 110 15.32 -3.61 -17.40
C VAL A 110 16.56 -3.27 -18.23
N THR A 111 16.49 -3.40 -19.56
CA THR A 111 17.60 -3.06 -20.47
C THR A 111 17.92 -1.58 -20.48
N ASP A 112 16.92 -0.70 -20.35
CA ASP A 112 17.12 0.75 -20.28
C ASP A 112 17.84 1.14 -18.98
N PHE A 113 17.48 0.53 -17.84
CA PHE A 113 18.19 0.74 -16.58
C PHE A 113 19.63 0.21 -16.64
N VAL A 114 19.83 -1.00 -17.19
CA VAL A 114 21.17 -1.58 -17.37
C VAL A 114 22.01 -0.71 -18.30
N THR A 115 21.42 -0.16 -19.37
CA THR A 115 22.12 0.75 -20.30
C THR A 115 22.46 2.06 -19.60
N ALA A 116 21.52 2.67 -18.87
CA ALA A 116 21.75 3.91 -18.12
C ALA A 116 22.86 3.75 -17.07
N VAL A 117 22.90 2.62 -16.35
CA VAL A 117 23.95 2.29 -15.40
C VAL A 117 25.29 2.00 -16.11
N ALA A 118 25.28 1.31 -17.25
CA ALA A 118 26.49 1.07 -18.06
C ALA A 118 27.01 2.33 -18.79
N THR A 119 26.17 3.36 -18.93
CA THR A 119 26.56 4.71 -19.35
C THR A 119 26.80 5.66 -18.18
N GLY A 120 26.67 5.19 -16.93
CA GLY A 120 27.07 5.94 -15.74
C GLY A 120 28.57 6.23 -15.74
N GLU A 121 29.00 7.10 -14.83
CA GLU A 121 30.35 7.67 -14.77
C GLU A 121 31.43 6.59 -15.02
N ARG A 122 32.10 6.68 -16.16
CA ARG A 122 33.10 5.71 -16.60
C ARG A 122 34.45 6.10 -16.05
N TRP A 123 35.03 5.25 -15.21
CA TRP A 123 36.37 5.42 -14.66
C TRP A 123 37.36 4.56 -15.44
N THR A 124 38.48 5.14 -15.87
CA THR A 124 39.59 4.37 -16.46
C THR A 124 40.93 4.83 -15.92
N THR A 125 41.89 3.90 -15.84
CA THR A 125 43.28 4.23 -15.54
C THR A 125 44.06 4.23 -16.84
N VAL A 126 44.69 5.36 -17.16
CA VAL A 126 45.49 5.53 -18.37
C VAL A 126 46.96 5.70 -18.00
N THR A 127 47.78 4.76 -18.46
CA THR A 127 49.23 4.95 -18.47
C THR A 127 49.60 5.78 -19.68
N ILE A 128 50.19 6.95 -19.47
CA ILE A 128 50.52 7.89 -20.55
C ILE A 128 51.85 7.47 -21.18
N SER A 129 51.75 6.72 -22.28
CA SER A 129 52.93 6.28 -23.05
C SER A 129 53.02 6.89 -24.45
N ASN A 130 51.91 7.40 -25.02
CA ASN A 130 51.85 7.86 -26.41
C ASN A 130 51.31 9.30 -26.56
N SER A 131 51.48 10.13 -25.54
CA SER A 131 51.06 11.54 -25.53
C SER A 131 49.58 11.85 -25.87
N VAL A 132 48.72 10.89 -26.16
CA VAL A 132 47.27 11.07 -26.40
C VAL A 132 46.47 9.97 -25.73
N ILE A 133 45.25 10.28 -25.33
CA ILE A 133 44.30 9.29 -24.78
C ILE A 133 43.32 8.88 -25.89
N SER A 134 43.18 7.57 -26.11
CA SER A 134 42.28 6.99 -27.12
C SER A 134 41.09 6.22 -26.52
N THR A 135 41.02 6.10 -25.20
CA THR A 135 39.90 5.49 -24.48
C THR A 135 38.87 6.54 -24.09
N VAL A 136 37.59 6.17 -24.06
CA VAL A 136 36.50 7.05 -23.61
C VAL A 136 36.21 6.81 -22.14
N ALA A 137 36.31 7.86 -21.33
CA ALA A 137 35.92 7.87 -19.92
C ALA A 137 35.46 9.26 -19.49
N ASP A 138 34.71 9.31 -18.39
CA ASP A 138 34.36 10.55 -17.71
C ASP A 138 35.46 10.92 -16.70
N VAL A 139 36.09 9.91 -16.09
CA VAL A 139 37.22 10.10 -15.17
C VAL A 139 38.45 9.33 -15.65
N TYR A 140 39.53 10.07 -15.91
CA TYR A 140 40.83 9.55 -16.30
C TYR A 140 41.79 9.62 -15.12
N ARG A 141 42.16 8.45 -14.59
CA ARG A 141 43.25 8.31 -13.62
C ARG A 141 44.57 8.18 -14.39
N LEU A 142 45.33 9.26 -14.43
CA LEU A 142 46.56 9.36 -15.21
C LEU A 142 47.74 8.86 -14.40
N THR A 143 48.61 8.06 -15.01
CA THR A 143 49.89 7.66 -14.44
C THR A 143 50.96 7.67 -15.52
N SER A 144 52.21 7.98 -15.15
CA SER A 144 53.36 7.93 -16.05
C SER A 144 54.62 7.53 -15.28
N SER A 145 55.55 6.86 -15.97
CA SER A 145 56.84 6.44 -15.39
C SER A 145 57.87 7.57 -15.31
N THR A 146 57.65 8.65 -16.07
CA THR A 146 58.45 9.88 -16.05
C THR A 146 57.54 11.09 -16.19
N ASN A 147 58.08 12.30 -16.09
CA ASN A 147 57.33 13.49 -16.50
C ASN A 147 56.94 13.34 -17.99
N THR A 148 55.66 13.52 -18.31
CA THR A 148 55.15 13.22 -19.65
C THR A 148 54.15 14.27 -20.13
N GLU A 149 54.19 14.54 -21.42
CA GLU A 149 53.24 15.41 -22.10
C GLU A 149 52.00 14.65 -22.55
N LEU A 150 50.83 15.22 -22.27
CA LEU A 150 49.54 14.80 -22.76
C LEU A 150 48.99 15.89 -23.71
N ARG A 151 48.87 15.55 -24.98
CA ARG A 151 48.58 16.47 -26.10
C ARG A 151 47.10 16.53 -26.45
N GLY A 152 46.33 15.45 -26.24
CA GLY A 152 44.89 15.47 -26.48
C GLY A 152 44.15 14.17 -26.13
N ILE A 153 42.85 14.14 -26.44
CA ILE A 153 41.98 12.95 -26.32
C ILE A 153 41.27 12.71 -27.64
N THR A 154 41.75 11.71 -28.40
CA THR A 154 41.39 11.56 -29.82
C THR A 154 40.04 10.87 -30.04
N ASN A 155 39.61 10.02 -29.12
CA ASN A 155 38.44 9.16 -29.31
C ASN A 155 37.27 9.46 -28.37
N ALA A 156 37.33 10.53 -27.60
CA ALA A 156 36.22 10.90 -26.71
C ALA A 156 34.99 11.31 -27.52
N VAL A 157 33.81 11.18 -26.90
CA VAL A 157 32.58 11.75 -27.43
C VAL A 157 32.79 13.26 -27.60
N ARG A 158 32.46 13.79 -28.78
CA ARG A 158 32.77 15.16 -29.21
C ARG A 158 31.52 16.05 -29.22
N ASP A 159 30.62 15.84 -28.26
CA ASP A 159 29.49 16.73 -28.08
C ASP A 159 29.86 17.86 -27.10
N GLY A 160 29.24 19.04 -27.23
CA GLY A 160 29.54 20.17 -26.33
C GLY A 160 29.11 19.98 -24.87
N SER A 161 28.57 18.80 -24.54
CA SER A 161 28.24 18.35 -23.20
C SER A 161 29.31 17.44 -22.59
N THR A 162 30.28 16.98 -23.39
CA THR A 162 31.28 16.02 -22.91
C THR A 162 32.21 16.70 -21.91
N ARG A 163 32.32 16.08 -20.73
CA ARG A 163 33.17 16.49 -19.62
C ARG A 163 34.15 15.37 -19.31
N ALA A 164 35.30 15.75 -18.77
CA ALA A 164 36.31 14.81 -18.31
C ALA A 164 36.92 15.32 -17.02
N THR A 165 37.18 14.43 -16.07
CA THR A 165 37.99 14.71 -14.89
C THR A 165 39.31 13.99 -15.05
N PHE A 166 40.39 14.73 -14.96
CA PHE A 166 41.74 14.19 -15.01
C PHE A 166 42.32 14.20 -13.61
N VAL A 167 42.78 13.05 -13.14
CA VAL A 167 43.41 12.91 -11.82
C VAL A 167 44.79 12.31 -12.04
N ASN A 168 45.85 13.03 -11.69
CA ASN A 168 47.18 12.43 -11.67
C ASN A 168 47.33 11.59 -10.40
N VAL A 169 47.38 10.27 -10.58
CA VAL A 169 47.56 9.30 -9.48
C VAL A 169 48.99 8.78 -9.40
N GLY A 170 49.90 9.27 -10.24
CA GLY A 170 51.32 8.97 -10.22
C GLY A 170 52.16 10.06 -9.57
N VAL A 171 53.42 9.74 -9.28
CA VAL A 171 54.41 10.66 -8.67
C VAL A 171 55.01 11.64 -9.67
N ASN A 172 54.90 11.36 -10.97
CA ASN A 172 55.47 12.18 -12.04
C ASN A 172 54.45 13.18 -12.56
N ASN A 173 54.92 14.33 -13.04
CA ASN A 173 54.05 15.35 -13.60
C ASN A 173 53.47 14.91 -14.95
N VAL A 174 52.16 15.14 -15.13
CA VAL A 174 51.49 15.03 -16.42
C VAL A 174 51.18 16.43 -16.94
N THR A 175 51.82 16.82 -18.03
CA THR A 175 51.69 18.17 -18.61
C THR A 175 50.72 18.16 -19.78
N PHE A 176 49.58 18.83 -19.64
CA PHE A 176 48.70 19.13 -20.76
C PHE A 176 49.35 20.15 -21.68
N VAL A 177 49.55 19.77 -22.94
CA VAL A 177 50.14 20.64 -23.95
C VAL A 177 49.07 21.56 -24.52
N HIS A 178 49.27 22.87 -24.37
CA HIS A 178 48.35 23.87 -24.89
C HIS A 178 48.40 23.87 -26.43
N ASN A 179 47.22 23.76 -27.03
CA ASN A 179 46.96 23.97 -28.45
C ASN A 179 47.90 23.17 -29.38
N HIS A 180 48.17 21.90 -29.06
CA HIS A 180 49.01 21.05 -29.90
C HIS A 180 48.46 21.02 -31.34
N SER A 181 49.36 21.15 -32.33
CA SER A 181 48.99 21.50 -33.71
C SER A 181 48.56 20.30 -34.56
N THR A 182 48.99 19.09 -34.20
CA THR A 182 48.70 17.87 -34.98
C THR A 182 47.55 17.04 -34.44
N ASP A 183 47.04 17.34 -33.24
CA ASP A 183 46.00 16.54 -32.59
C ASP A 183 44.64 17.21 -32.68
N SER A 184 43.67 16.50 -33.28
CA SER A 184 42.32 16.97 -33.57
C SER A 184 41.42 17.19 -32.34
N ALA A 185 41.97 17.03 -31.14
CA ALA A 185 41.29 17.24 -29.86
C ALA A 185 42.32 17.61 -28.78
N ALA A 186 43.17 18.60 -29.08
CA ALA A 186 44.17 19.07 -28.14
C ALA A 186 43.56 19.91 -27.00
N PHE A 187 44.38 20.22 -25.99
CA PHE A 187 43.94 21.01 -24.84
C PHE A 187 44.03 22.51 -25.08
N LEU A 188 43.07 23.26 -24.56
CA LEU A 188 43.12 24.70 -24.33
C LEU A 188 43.30 24.90 -22.83
N CYS A 189 44.56 24.94 -22.41
CA CYS A 189 44.97 25.16 -21.03
C CYS A 189 44.78 26.63 -20.59
N PRO A 190 44.63 26.90 -19.28
CA PRO A 190 44.50 28.25 -18.74
C PRO A 190 45.71 29.13 -19.09
N GLY A 191 45.48 30.42 -19.32
CA GLY A 191 46.55 31.38 -19.59
C GLY A 191 47.28 31.20 -20.94
N GLY A 192 46.84 30.26 -21.79
CA GLY A 192 47.47 30.04 -23.10
C GLY A 192 48.82 29.30 -23.05
N VAL A 193 49.13 28.66 -21.93
CA VAL A 193 50.42 27.97 -21.69
C VAL A 193 50.18 26.51 -21.29
N ASN A 194 51.20 25.67 -21.40
CA ASN A 194 51.14 24.29 -20.91
C ASN A 194 50.77 24.26 -19.43
N PHE A 195 49.98 23.27 -19.02
CA PHE A 195 49.49 23.14 -17.65
C PHE A 195 49.89 21.77 -17.09
N ALA A 196 50.66 21.75 -16.00
CA ALA A 196 51.12 20.53 -15.36
C ALA A 196 50.21 20.12 -14.20
N LEU A 197 49.82 18.84 -14.16
CA LEU A 197 49.26 18.17 -13.00
C LEU A 197 50.37 17.46 -12.24
N GLY A 198 50.66 17.94 -11.04
CA GLY A 198 51.50 17.24 -10.06
C GLY A 198 50.78 16.05 -9.43
N GLU A 199 51.47 15.35 -8.54
CA GLU A 199 50.93 14.19 -7.82
C GLU A 199 49.64 14.55 -7.07
N ASN A 200 48.61 13.70 -7.19
CA ASN A 200 47.28 13.84 -6.57
C ASN A 200 46.51 15.12 -6.96
N GLN A 201 47.00 15.87 -7.94
CA GLN A 201 46.28 17.02 -8.49
C GLN A 201 45.29 16.57 -9.56
N TRP A 202 44.27 17.40 -9.77
CA TRP A 202 43.24 17.13 -10.76
C TRP A 202 42.75 18.38 -11.47
N ALA A 203 42.20 18.18 -12.67
CA ALA A 203 41.61 19.22 -13.48
C ALA A 203 40.36 18.72 -14.19
N HIS A 204 39.48 19.65 -14.53
CA HIS A 204 38.31 19.38 -15.37
C HIS A 204 38.60 19.77 -16.82
N GLY A 205 38.19 18.91 -17.75
CA GLY A 205 38.12 19.19 -19.17
C GLY A 205 36.67 19.34 -19.60
N ARG A 206 36.39 20.32 -20.45
CA ARG A 206 35.14 20.39 -21.22
C ARG A 206 35.48 20.44 -22.70
N TYR A 207 34.85 19.57 -23.49
CA TYR A 207 35.02 19.64 -24.94
C TYR A 207 34.25 20.85 -25.49
N ASP A 208 34.95 21.68 -26.26
CA ASP A 208 34.37 22.79 -26.99
C ASP A 208 34.20 22.39 -28.47
N PRO A 209 32.97 22.20 -28.95
CA PRO A 209 32.71 21.71 -30.30
C PRO A 209 33.06 22.77 -31.37
N THR A 210 33.11 24.05 -31.00
CA THR A 210 33.44 25.14 -31.92
C THR A 210 34.93 25.15 -32.23
N SER A 211 35.76 25.03 -31.20
CA SER A 211 37.22 24.97 -31.39
C SER A 211 37.75 23.54 -31.61
N GLN A 212 36.89 22.53 -31.44
CA GLN A 212 37.23 21.11 -31.46
C GLN A 212 38.37 20.75 -30.49
N ARG A 213 38.38 21.39 -29.30
CA ARG A 213 39.45 21.27 -28.31
C ARG A 213 38.90 21.12 -26.89
N TRP A 214 39.73 20.58 -26.00
CA TRP A 214 39.40 20.38 -24.59
C TRP A 214 39.81 21.59 -23.76
N ARG A 215 38.85 22.35 -23.24
CA ARG A 215 39.14 23.45 -22.31
C ARG A 215 39.45 22.88 -20.93
N VAL A 216 40.68 23.05 -20.47
CA VAL A 216 41.14 22.55 -19.17
C VAL A 216 40.99 23.65 -18.13
N VAL A 217 40.37 23.32 -17.01
CA VAL A 217 40.22 24.18 -15.84
C VAL A 217 40.83 23.45 -14.65
N PRO A 218 41.92 23.97 -14.06
CA PRO A 218 42.50 23.40 -12.85
C PRO A 218 41.49 23.49 -11.72
N ASN A 219 41.48 22.48 -10.85
CA ASN A 219 40.77 22.66 -9.60
C ASN A 219 41.56 23.62 -8.71
N CYS A 220 40.99 24.80 -8.45
CA CYS A 220 41.63 25.86 -7.68
C CYS A 220 41.81 25.56 -6.19
N CYS A 221 41.41 24.36 -5.71
CA CYS A 221 41.40 24.02 -4.28
C CYS A 221 42.59 23.15 -3.82
N GLY A 222 43.60 22.89 -4.67
CA GLY A 222 44.78 22.10 -4.32
C GLY A 222 46.03 22.95 -4.19
N GLY A 223 45.99 23.98 -3.34
CA GLY A 223 47.18 24.72 -2.95
C GLY A 223 48.10 23.84 -2.10
N THR A 224 49.33 23.70 -2.54
CA THR A 224 50.49 23.62 -1.64
C THR A 224 51.31 24.87 -1.87
#